data_AF-A0A2I0PXA5-F1
#
_entry.id   AF-A0A2I0PXA5-F1
#
_cell.length_a   1.000
_cell.length_b   1.000
_cell.length_c   1.000
_cell.angle_alpha   90.00
_cell.angle_beta   90.00
_cell.angle_gamma   90.00
#
_symmetry.space_group_name_H-M   'P 1'
#
loop_
_entity.id
_entity.type
_entity.pdbx_description
1 polymer ?
#
loop_
_entity_poly.entity_id
_entity_poly.type
_entity_poly.pdbx_seq_one_letter_code
_entity_poly.pdbx_strand_id
1 'polypeptide(L)'
;MDESAGTTDPSIESEFVRTCKYIDLYLQQKTDLFLQHYVLEPFDLLFKRTMYLSVIVTLLAGGTLALGLGMILFLSTFVPLWAALLIMGAIVFAAGGIIAHIILSDKIVLKTPTAETIDHGKP
;
A
#
# COMPACT_ATOMS: atom_id res chain seq x y z
N MET A 1 -0.94 26.57 62.42
CA MET A 1 0.35 26.14 61.83
C MET A 1 0.02 25.92 60.37
N ASP A 2 -0.03 27.02 59.62
CA ASP A 2 -0.44 27.02 58.22
C ASP A 2 0.80 26.79 57.37
N GLU A 3 0.82 25.67 56.64
CA GLU A 3 1.78 25.41 55.59
C GLU A 3 1.55 26.42 54.46
N SER A 4 2.42 27.43 54.42
CA SER A 4 2.62 28.29 53.26
C SER A 4 3.14 27.42 52.10
N ALA A 5 2.23 26.80 51.36
CA ALA A 5 2.46 26.38 50.00
C ALA A 5 2.84 27.63 49.20
N GLY A 6 4.14 27.81 49.00
CA GLY A 6 4.69 28.87 48.15
C GLY A 6 4.10 28.72 46.76
N THR A 7 3.08 29.51 46.48
CA THR A 7 2.62 29.84 45.13
C THR A 7 3.73 30.67 44.48
N THR A 8 4.78 29.99 44.03
CA THR A 8 5.71 30.55 43.06
C THR A 8 4.91 30.65 41.76
N ASP A 9 4.35 31.81 41.49
CA ASP A 9 3.77 32.13 40.19
C ASP A 9 4.76 31.68 39.11
N PRO A 10 4.33 30.88 38.11
CA PRO A 10 5.22 30.45 37.05
C PRO A 10 5.78 31.71 36.38
N SER A 11 7.11 31.86 36.38
CA SER A 11 7.72 33.01 35.70
C SER A 11 7.31 32.97 34.24
N ILE A 12 7.07 34.14 33.65
CA ILE A 12 6.67 34.29 32.24
C ILE A 12 7.64 33.52 31.32
N GLU A 13 8.92 33.45 31.69
CA GLU A 13 9.94 32.67 30.99
C GLU A 13 9.68 31.15 31.02
N SER A 14 9.22 30.62 32.15
CA SER A 14 8.86 29.20 32.27
C SER A 14 7.62 28.81 31.46
N GLU A 15 6.65 29.73 31.32
CA GLU A 15 5.50 29.56 30.43
C GLU A 15 5.89 29.67 28.95
N PHE A 16 6.82 30.56 28.62
CA PHE A 16 7.32 30.71 27.25
C PHE A 16 8.12 29.49 26.81
N VAL A 17 8.99 28.96 27.68
CA VAL A 17 9.75 27.72 27.42
C VAL A 17 8.81 26.52 27.25
N ARG A 18 7.76 26.41 28.08
CA ARG A 18 6.72 25.39 27.89
C ARG A 18 6.01 25.55 26.55
N THR A 19 5.62 26.78 26.19
CA THR A 19 4.92 27.07 24.93
C THR A 19 5.79 26.70 23.72
N CYS A 20 7.06 27.09 23.71
CA CYS A 20 8.00 26.69 22.65
C CYS A 20 8.13 25.17 22.54
N LYS A 21 8.21 24.47 23.69
CA LYS A 21 8.27 23.01 23.71
C LYS A 21 7.00 22.35 23.17
N TYR A 22 5.82 22.90 23.47
CA TYR A 22 4.56 22.42 22.91
C TYR A 22 4.44 22.68 21.41
N ILE A 23 4.92 23.82 20.92
CA ILE A 23 4.95 24.14 19.49
C ILE A 23 5.86 23.16 18.74
N ASP A 24 7.04 22.85 19.30
CA ASP A 24 7.97 21.90 18.70
C ASP A 24 7.39 20.48 18.64
N LEU A 25 6.78 20.01 19.73
CA LEU A 25 6.05 18.73 19.77
C LEU A 25 4.89 18.68 18.78
N TYR A 26 4.14 19.79 18.65
CA TYR A 26 3.03 19.88 17.71
C TYR A 26 3.50 19.81 16.25
N LEU A 27 4.59 20.51 15.92
CA LEU A 27 5.21 20.48 14.60
C LEU A 27 5.74 19.08 14.27
N GLN A 28 6.38 18.40 15.23
CA GLN A 28 6.81 17.01 15.05
C GLN A 28 5.63 16.08 14.79
N GLN A 29 4.58 16.13 15.60
CA GLN A 29 3.39 15.28 15.40
C GLN A 29 2.72 15.53 14.04
N LYS A 30 2.58 16.80 13.63
CA LYS A 30 2.02 17.12 12.31
C LYS A 30 2.91 16.61 11.17
N THR A 31 4.22 16.76 11.30
CA THR A 31 5.17 16.34 10.27
C THR A 31 5.20 14.82 10.14
N ASP A 32 5.19 14.09 11.26
CA ASP A 32 5.16 12.64 11.29
C ASP A 32 3.86 12.08 10.69
N LEU A 33 2.71 12.65 11.05
CA LEU A 33 1.41 12.30 10.47
C LEU A 33 1.37 12.58 8.96
N PHE A 34 1.97 13.69 8.52
CA PHE A 34 2.06 14.04 7.10
C PHE A 34 2.93 13.05 6.33
N LEU A 35 4.08 12.67 6.88
CA LEU A 35 4.98 11.67 6.30
C LEU A 35 4.30 10.30 6.21
N GLN A 36 3.60 9.89 7.26
CA GLN A 36 2.91 8.61 7.28
C GLN A 36 1.83 8.53 6.19
N HIS A 37 1.05 9.59 6.02
CA HIS A 37 -0.08 9.59 5.09
C HIS A 37 0.32 9.89 3.64
N TYR A 38 1.24 10.83 3.41
CA TYR A 38 1.66 11.21 2.05
C TYR A 38 2.81 10.39 1.49
N VAL A 39 3.66 9.80 2.34
CA VAL A 39 4.83 9.04 1.89
C VAL A 39 4.64 7.56 2.14
N LEU A 40 4.32 7.12 3.36
CA LEU A 40 4.31 5.69 3.67
C LEU A 40 3.10 4.94 3.10
N GLU A 41 1.88 5.46 3.23
CA GLU A 41 0.68 4.82 2.68
C GLU A 41 0.70 4.58 1.16
N PRO A 42 1.05 5.56 0.31
CA PRO A 42 1.13 5.31 -1.13
C PRO A 42 2.27 4.34 -1.48
N PHE A 43 3.39 4.34 -0.74
CA PHE A 43 4.46 3.37 -0.95
C PHE A 43 4.04 1.94 -0.60
N ASP A 44 3.29 1.74 0.50
CA ASP A 44 2.78 0.41 0.87
C ASP A 44 1.76 -0.11 -0.15
N LEU A 45 0.88 0.77 -0.65
CA LEU A 45 -0.04 0.46 -1.76
C LEU A 45 0.70 0.07 -3.04
N LEU A 46 1.72 0.86 -3.42
CA LEU A 46 2.55 0.58 -4.59
C LEU A 46 3.27 -0.75 -4.44
N PHE A 47 3.90 -1.01 -3.29
CA PHE A 47 4.64 -2.25 -3.04
C PHE A 47 3.73 -3.48 -3.13
N LYS A 48 2.55 -3.44 -2.48
CA LYS A 48 1.54 -4.49 -2.60
C LYS A 48 1.14 -4.72 -4.06
N ARG A 49 0.88 -3.64 -4.81
CA ARG A 49 0.48 -3.75 -6.22
C ARG A 49 1.59 -4.34 -7.09
N THR A 50 2.86 -3.95 -6.86
CA THR A 50 4.02 -4.51 -7.54
C THR A 50 4.20 -6.00 -7.23
N MET A 51 3.99 -6.42 -5.98
CA MET A 51 4.03 -7.84 -5.60
C MET A 51 3.00 -8.65 -6.38
N TYR A 52 1.74 -8.20 -6.43
CA TYR A 52 0.71 -8.87 -7.22
C TYR A 52 1.04 -8.87 -8.72
N LEU A 53 1.57 -7.78 -9.25
CA LEU A 53 1.99 -7.70 -10.65
C LEU A 53 3.06 -8.74 -10.99
N SER A 54 4.04 -8.94 -10.10
CA SER A 54 5.09 -9.95 -10.27
C SER A 54 4.50 -11.37 -10.38
N VAL A 55 3.55 -11.71 -9.50
CA VAL A 55 2.85 -13.00 -9.54
C VAL A 55 2.04 -13.14 -10.83
N ILE A 56 1.29 -12.12 -11.22
CA ILE A 56 0.49 -12.12 -12.44
C ILE A 56 1.37 -12.32 -13.69
N VAL A 57 2.46 -11.56 -13.79
CA VAL A 57 3.38 -11.61 -14.93
C VAL A 57 4.03 -12.99 -15.05
N THR A 58 4.46 -13.57 -13.93
CA THR A 58 5.06 -14.92 -13.93
C THR A 58 4.03 -15.99 -14.32
N LEU A 59 2.78 -15.87 -13.87
CA LEU A 59 1.70 -16.80 -14.25
C LEU A 59 1.37 -16.71 -15.76
N LEU A 60 1.24 -15.51 -16.30
CA LEU A 60 0.99 -15.27 -17.72
C LEU A 60 2.17 -15.74 -18.58
N ALA A 61 3.40 -15.42 -18.19
CA ALA A 61 4.60 -15.85 -18.90
C ALA A 61 4.72 -17.40 -18.90
N GLY A 62 4.49 -18.04 -17.75
CA GLY A 62 4.50 -19.50 -17.62
C GLY A 62 3.43 -20.17 -18.49
N GLY A 63 2.19 -19.65 -18.47
CA GLY A 63 1.11 -20.15 -19.33
C GLY A 63 1.44 -19.99 -20.82
N THR A 64 2.00 -18.84 -21.21
CA THR A 64 2.39 -18.56 -22.61
C THR A 64 3.51 -19.51 -23.08
N LEU A 65 4.52 -19.75 -22.23
CA LEU A 65 5.60 -20.70 -22.54
C LEU A 65 5.08 -22.13 -22.66
N ALA A 66 4.18 -22.55 -21.77
CA ALA A 66 3.56 -23.87 -21.83
C ALA A 66 2.74 -24.06 -23.12
N LEU A 67 1.98 -23.03 -23.53
CA LEU A 67 1.26 -23.02 -24.80
C LEU A 67 2.20 -23.06 -26.00
N GLY A 68 3.28 -22.28 -25.99
CA GLY A 68 4.28 -22.26 -27.06
C GLY A 68 4.96 -23.63 -27.23
N LEU A 69 5.43 -24.22 -26.13
CA LEU A 69 6.04 -25.55 -26.14
C LEU A 69 5.04 -26.65 -26.54
N GLY A 70 3.79 -26.56 -26.05
CA GLY A 70 2.71 -27.46 -26.45
C GLY A 70 2.41 -27.39 -27.94
N MET A 71 2.37 -26.18 -28.52
CA MET A 71 2.16 -26.00 -29.96
C MET A 71 3.33 -26.55 -30.78
N ILE A 72 4.57 -26.28 -30.37
CA ILE A 72 5.76 -26.84 -31.04
C ILE A 72 5.74 -28.37 -31.02
N LEU A 73 5.42 -28.97 -29.87
CA LEU A 73 5.30 -30.43 -29.75
C LEU A 73 4.15 -30.99 -30.60
N PHE A 74 3.02 -30.28 -30.68
CA PHE A 74 1.89 -30.67 -31.54
C PHE A 74 2.28 -30.73 -33.02
N LEU A 75 3.08 -29.76 -33.49
CA LEU A 75 3.58 -29.69 -34.86
C LEU A 75 4.70 -30.70 -35.14
N SER A 76 5.54 -30.99 -34.14
CA SER A 76 6.78 -31.75 -34.33
C SER A 76 6.66 -33.25 -34.03
N THR A 77 5.67 -33.69 -33.25
CA THR A 77 5.69 -35.05 -32.68
C THR A 77 4.29 -35.66 -32.55
N PHE A 78 4.13 -36.96 -32.86
CA PHE A 78 2.90 -37.73 -32.59
C PHE A 78 2.71 -38.12 -31.10
N VAL A 79 3.58 -37.66 -30.19
CA VAL A 79 3.54 -38.00 -28.77
C VAL A 79 2.49 -37.14 -28.07
N PRO A 80 1.52 -37.71 -27.32
CA PRO A 80 0.36 -36.99 -26.77
C PRO A 80 0.67 -35.98 -25.65
N LEU A 81 1.94 -35.76 -25.32
CA LEU A 81 2.39 -34.76 -24.35
C LEU A 81 1.94 -33.34 -24.71
N TRP A 82 1.80 -33.04 -26.00
CA TRP A 82 1.33 -31.73 -26.48
C TRP A 82 -0.04 -31.36 -25.90
N ALA A 83 -0.96 -32.33 -25.77
CA ALA A 83 -2.32 -32.07 -25.29
C ALA A 83 -2.31 -31.64 -23.83
N ALA A 84 -1.51 -32.32 -22.99
CA ALA A 84 -1.35 -31.96 -21.58
C ALA A 84 -0.75 -30.56 -21.42
N LEU A 85 0.27 -30.21 -22.21
CA LEU A 85 0.88 -28.88 -22.18
C LEU A 85 -0.09 -27.78 -22.64
N LEU A 86 -0.85 -28.01 -23.71
CA LEU A 86 -1.80 -27.03 -24.21
C LEU A 86 -2.95 -26.78 -23.23
N ILE A 87 -3.51 -27.85 -22.66
CA ILE A 87 -4.62 -27.73 -21.69
C ILE A 87 -4.13 -27.02 -20.42
N MET A 88 -3.00 -27.44 -19.84
CA MET A 88 -2.44 -26.80 -18.65
C MET A 88 -2.02 -25.36 -18.92
N GLY A 89 -1.37 -25.09 -20.05
CA GLY A 89 -0.99 -23.74 -20.46
C GLY A 89 -2.20 -22.82 -20.61
N ALA A 90 -3.29 -23.30 -21.23
CA ALA A 90 -4.53 -22.54 -21.38
C ALA A 90 -5.19 -22.24 -20.03
N ILE A 91 -5.25 -23.23 -19.11
CA ILE A 91 -5.82 -23.05 -17.77
C ILE A 91 -5.02 -22.02 -16.98
N VAL A 92 -3.70 -22.14 -16.96
CA VAL A 92 -2.81 -21.23 -16.22
C VAL A 92 -2.89 -19.82 -16.80
N PHE A 93 -2.92 -19.69 -18.13
CA PHE A 93 -3.05 -18.40 -18.80
C PHE A 93 -4.41 -17.74 -18.51
N ALA A 94 -5.50 -18.49 -18.59
CA ALA A 94 -6.84 -17.99 -18.27
C ALA A 94 -6.95 -17.58 -16.80
N ALA A 95 -6.44 -18.40 -15.87
CA ALA A 95 -6.40 -18.07 -14.45
C ALA A 95 -5.59 -16.79 -14.19
N GLY A 96 -4.41 -16.66 -14.80
CA GLY A 96 -3.59 -15.45 -14.72
C GLY A 96 -4.30 -14.21 -15.25
N GLY A 97 -5.01 -14.33 -16.38
CA GLY A 97 -5.80 -13.25 -16.95
C GLY A 97 -6.99 -12.82 -16.06
N ILE A 98 -7.69 -13.76 -15.46
CA ILE A 98 -8.80 -13.47 -14.53
C ILE A 98 -8.28 -12.75 -13.27
N ILE A 99 -7.20 -13.26 -12.68
CA ILE A 99 -6.56 -12.64 -11.50
C ILE A 99 -6.07 -11.22 -11.84
N ALA A 100 -5.44 -11.06 -13.01
CA ALA A 100 -5.00 -9.76 -13.50
C ALA A 100 -6.18 -8.79 -13.63
N HIS A 101 -7.29 -9.23 -14.23
CA HIS A 101 -8.46 -8.39 -14.42
C HIS A 101 -9.03 -7.91 -13.09
N ILE A 102 -9.15 -8.79 -12.09
CA ILE A 102 -9.68 -8.44 -10.77
C ILE A 102 -8.75 -7.43 -10.06
N ILE A 103 -7.44 -7.69 -10.04
CA ILE A 103 -6.48 -6.87 -9.28
C ILE A 103 -6.19 -5.52 -9.97
N LEU A 104 -6.18 -5.47 -11.30
CA LEU A 104 -5.93 -4.22 -12.03
C LEU A 104 -7.18 -3.33 -12.14
N SER A 105 -8.38 -3.91 -12.11
CA SER A 105 -9.63 -3.13 -12.19
C SER A 105 -9.95 -2.35 -10.92
N ASP A 106 -9.31 -2.69 -9.80
CA ASP A 106 -9.51 -1.96 -8.55
C ASP A 106 -8.89 -0.56 -8.65
N LYS A 107 -9.74 0.48 -8.53
CA LYS A 107 -9.30 1.88 -8.60
C LYS A 107 -8.46 2.18 -7.36
N ILE A 108 -7.27 2.74 -7.56
CA ILE A 108 -6.52 3.37 -6.47
C ILE A 108 -7.28 4.63 -6.07
N VAL A 109 -8.14 4.52 -5.06
CA VAL A 109 -8.71 5.68 -4.37
C VAL A 109 -7.70 6.06 -3.30
N LEU A 110 -6.82 7.01 -3.62
CA LEU A 110 -6.09 7.74 -2.61
C LEU A 110 -7.14 8.47 -1.76
N LYS A 111 -7.40 7.98 -0.55
CA LYS A 111 -8.17 8.71 0.46
C LYS A 111 -7.34 9.91 0.87
N THR A 112 -7.38 10.98 0.08
CA THR A 112 -6.96 12.28 0.56
C THR A 112 -7.93 12.68 1.67
N PRO A 113 -7.47 13.09 2.87
CA PRO A 113 -8.32 13.68 3.88
C PRO A 113 -8.71 15.08 3.38
N THR A 114 -9.63 15.14 2.42
CA THR A 114 -10.19 16.39 1.95
C THR A 114 -11.39 16.69 2.85
N ALA A 115 -11.13 17.55 3.84
CA ALA A 115 -12.05 18.51 4.42
C ALA A 115 -13.16 18.08 5.42
N GLU A 116 -13.30 16.81 5.82
CA GLU A 116 -14.34 16.46 6.83
C GLU A 116 -13.82 16.33 8.27
N THR A 117 -12.51 16.15 8.49
CA THR A 117 -11.93 16.01 9.85
C THR A 117 -11.33 17.31 10.42
N ILE A 118 -11.61 18.46 9.78
CA ILE A 118 -11.42 19.78 10.38
C ILE A 118 -12.78 20.32 10.89
N ASP A 119 -13.64 19.44 11.43
CA ASP A 119 -14.64 19.90 12.40
C ASP A 119 -13.88 20.09 13.72
N HIS A 120 -13.18 21.23 13.79
CA HIS A 120 -12.77 21.81 15.07
C HIS A 120 -13.99 21.78 15.98
N GLY A 121 -13.86 21.12 17.13
CA GLY A 121 -14.89 20.96 18.14
C GLY A 121 -15.92 22.10 18.10
N LYS A 122 -17.10 21.77 17.59
CA LYS A 122 -18.30 22.55 17.88
C LYS A 122 -18.55 22.42 19.39
N PRO A 123 -18.90 23.53 20.07
CA PRO A 123 -18.97 23.61 21.52
C PRO A 123 -19.90 22.55 22.14
#